data_AF-A0A9N8F3Y7-F1
#
_entry.id   AF-A0A9N8F3Y7-F1
#
_cell.length_a   1.000
_cell.length_b   1.000
_cell.length_c   1.000
_cell.angle_alpha   90.00
_cell.angle_beta   90.00
_cell.angle_gamma   90.00
#
_symmetry.space_group_name_H-M   'P 1'
#
loop_
_entity.id
_entity.type
_entity.pdbx_description
1 polymer ?
#
loop_
_entity_poly.entity_id
_entity_poly.type
_entity_poly.pdbx_seq_one_letter_code
_entity_poly.pdbx_strand_id
1 'polypeptide(L)'
;MGRITIFTATHCLFSLQVKHELTKRNLPFSEVNLTEYPEKRSDVFMLTRRMTTPQVFFNTRYIGGCDATLQLLDEWDHDTRHASPLKKYKSQIARFPDPSNPHLALPESQSMEETSSSESSSLAALPLDSPSVTLELSDGTARTYTVSDLIEELSEVLPLGTLSYHLTSYKNSVTGTAAVAALMKHFQTETREEAEDIGKQLGQHNIIHHVCFEHRFQDTKAYFYRLQAHQTPHILNSLYLVSDEEMHWDNARAEALVERLEVLVGRLERECYALEDGGGIRYSEGIKQKSLFRELEEGICLFQAVEFDTMKPKELLAWGLNVYNIMLKIALFKRGIPKKESTQQIFLR
;
A
#
# COMPACT_ATOMS: atom_id res chain seq x y z
N MET A 1 -3.90 8.24 40.48
CA MET A 1 -5.11 7.43 40.21
C MET A 1 -4.74 6.41 39.15
N GLY A 2 -5.33 5.23 39.18
CA GLY A 2 -5.01 4.15 38.26
C GLY A 2 -5.37 4.49 36.82
N ARG A 3 -4.73 3.80 35.87
CA ARG A 3 -4.83 4.06 34.43
C ARG A 3 -4.86 2.80 33.60
N ILE A 4 -5.33 2.95 32.36
CA ILE A 4 -5.10 1.97 31.30
C ILE A 4 -3.83 2.41 30.56
N THR A 5 -2.86 1.52 30.42
CA THR A 5 -1.63 1.75 29.65
C THR A 5 -1.64 0.87 28.41
N ILE A 6 -1.41 1.46 27.24
CA ILE A 6 -1.40 0.76 25.96
C ILE A 6 -0.04 0.98 25.31
N PHE A 7 0.66 -0.11 25.05
CA PHE A 7 1.84 -0.10 24.20
C PHE A 7 1.42 -0.29 22.75
N THR A 8 1.73 0.70 21.91
CA THR A 8 1.36 0.74 20.49
C THR A 8 2.61 0.78 19.63
N ALA A 9 2.42 0.67 18.32
CA ALA A 9 3.46 0.98 17.34
C ALA A 9 2.84 1.85 16.24
N THR A 10 3.64 2.73 15.65
CA THR A 10 3.27 3.52 14.47
C THR A 10 2.79 2.57 13.38
N HIS A 11 1.62 2.87 12.80
CA HIS A 11 0.97 2.10 11.72
C HIS A 11 0.37 0.73 12.12
N CYS A 12 0.23 0.39 13.40
CA CYS A 12 -0.47 -0.83 13.83
C CYS A 12 -1.99 -0.65 13.87
N LEU A 13 -2.74 -1.32 12.98
CA LEU A 13 -4.20 -1.26 12.92
C LEU A 13 -4.89 -1.80 14.17
N PHE A 14 -4.36 -2.88 14.74
CA PHE A 14 -4.87 -3.46 15.98
C PHE A 14 -4.76 -2.48 17.16
N SER A 15 -3.69 -1.67 17.17
CA SER A 15 -3.55 -0.60 18.18
C SER A 15 -4.60 0.49 17.99
N LEU A 16 -4.89 0.87 16.74
CA LEU A 16 -5.96 1.83 16.43
C LEU A 16 -7.34 1.31 16.86
N GLN A 17 -7.63 0.03 16.61
CA GLN A 17 -8.89 -0.60 17.01
C GLN A 17 -9.11 -0.53 18.52
N VAL A 18 -8.11 -0.92 19.32
CA VAL A 18 -8.20 -0.84 20.79
C VAL A 18 -8.41 0.60 21.26
N LYS A 19 -7.67 1.58 20.69
CA LYS A 19 -7.84 2.99 21.04
C LYS A 19 -9.25 3.50 20.72
N HIS A 20 -9.80 3.10 19.57
CA HIS A 20 -11.16 3.46 19.19
C HIS A 20 -12.19 2.89 20.16
N GLU A 21 -12.10 1.60 20.49
CA GLU A 21 -13.08 0.94 21.37
C GLU A 21 -13.05 1.46 22.81
N LEU A 22 -11.87 1.89 23.30
CA LEU A 22 -11.75 2.60 24.58
C LEU A 22 -12.35 4.00 24.51
N THR A 23 -12.07 4.76 23.46
CA THR A 23 -12.60 6.12 23.25
C THR A 23 -14.11 6.11 23.13
N LYS A 24 -14.67 5.17 22.35
CA LYS A 24 -16.11 4.95 22.18
C LYS A 24 -16.84 4.71 23.50
N ARG A 25 -16.18 4.07 24.47
CA ARG A 25 -16.71 3.81 25.82
C ARG A 25 -16.35 4.91 26.83
N ASN A 26 -15.74 6.01 26.38
CA ASN A 26 -15.24 7.12 27.20
C ASN A 26 -14.22 6.69 28.27
N LEU A 27 -13.43 5.65 28.00
CA LEU A 27 -12.43 5.12 28.91
C LEU A 27 -11.10 5.85 28.71
N PRO A 28 -10.56 6.57 29.72
CA PRO A 28 -9.28 7.24 29.59
C PRO A 28 -8.13 6.23 29.62
N PHE A 29 -7.16 6.43 28.74
CA PHE A 29 -5.96 5.59 28.61
C PHE A 29 -4.71 6.45 28.37
N SER A 30 -3.55 5.87 28.62
CA SER A 30 -2.24 6.44 28.33
C SER A 30 -1.52 5.56 27.32
N GLU A 31 -1.04 6.16 26.23
CA GLU A 31 -0.34 5.48 25.14
C GLU A 31 1.18 5.58 25.33
N VAL A 32 1.90 4.49 25.02
CA VAL A 32 3.35 4.45 24.89
C VAL A 32 3.67 3.89 23.50
N ASN A 33 4.09 4.75 22.58
CA ASN A 33 4.40 4.36 21.21
C ASN A 33 5.82 3.76 21.14
N LEU A 34 5.92 2.45 20.87
CA LEU A 34 7.19 1.71 20.78
C LEU A 34 7.99 2.01 19.50
N THR A 35 7.45 2.80 18.57
CA THR A 35 8.19 3.33 17.43
C THR A 35 8.90 4.63 17.83
N GLU A 36 8.24 5.51 18.59
CA GLU A 36 8.83 6.75 19.12
C GLU A 36 9.80 6.48 20.27
N TYR A 37 9.53 5.44 21.06
CA TYR A 37 10.34 5.01 22.22
C TYR A 37 10.81 3.55 22.07
N PRO A 38 11.76 3.24 21.16
CA PRO A 38 12.22 1.88 20.91
C PRO A 38 12.78 1.16 22.14
N GLU A 39 13.37 1.89 23.08
CA GLU A 39 13.93 1.37 24.33
C GLU A 39 12.87 0.68 25.20
N LYS A 40 11.62 1.14 25.12
CA LYS A 40 10.47 0.55 25.83
C LYS A 40 10.07 -0.82 25.30
N ARG A 41 10.58 -1.28 24.15
CA ARG A 41 10.34 -2.64 23.65
C ARG A 41 10.89 -3.69 24.61
N SER A 42 12.02 -3.40 25.25
CA SER A 42 12.62 -4.28 26.26
C SER A 42 11.74 -4.41 27.51
N ASP A 43 11.17 -3.29 27.98
CA ASP A 43 10.20 -3.24 29.07
C ASP A 43 8.96 -4.08 28.77
N VAL A 44 8.37 -3.92 27.58
CA VAL A 44 7.19 -4.69 27.15
C VAL A 44 7.50 -6.18 27.07
N PHE A 45 8.66 -6.55 26.52
CA PHE A 45 9.08 -7.94 26.46
C PHE A 45 9.26 -8.54 27.86
N MET A 46 9.87 -7.80 28.79
CA MET A 46 10.05 -8.26 30.16
C MET A 46 8.71 -8.48 30.88
N LEU A 47 7.73 -7.61 30.64
CA LEU A 47 6.40 -7.69 31.24
C LEU A 47 5.52 -8.78 30.62
N THR A 48 5.55 -8.94 29.30
CA THR A 48 4.56 -9.75 28.56
C THR A 48 5.13 -11.02 27.94
N ARG A 49 6.46 -11.10 27.79
CA ARG A 49 7.18 -12.08 26.94
C ARG A 49 6.74 -12.07 25.47
N ARG A 50 6.11 -10.97 25.02
CA ARG A 50 5.66 -10.77 23.63
C ARG A 50 6.31 -9.53 23.05
N MET A 51 6.49 -9.55 21.73
CA MET A 51 7.05 -8.44 20.94
C MET A 51 5.99 -7.77 20.04
N THR A 52 4.77 -8.30 20.02
CA THR A 52 3.69 -7.80 19.15
C THR A 52 2.98 -6.61 19.80
N THR A 53 2.40 -5.72 19.00
CA THR A 53 1.51 -4.64 19.46
C THR A 53 0.08 -4.86 18.96
N PRO A 54 -0.95 -4.36 19.67
CA PRO A 54 -0.90 -3.66 20.94
C PRO A 54 -0.64 -4.59 22.13
N GLN A 55 -0.14 -4.04 23.25
CA GLN A 55 -0.16 -4.70 24.57
C GLN A 55 -0.84 -3.80 25.60
N VAL A 56 -1.87 -4.31 26.28
CA VAL A 56 -2.76 -3.50 27.13
C VAL A 56 -2.64 -3.94 28.60
N PHE A 57 -2.52 -2.95 29.47
CA PHE A 57 -2.47 -3.10 30.92
C PHE A 57 -3.53 -2.25 31.58
N PHE A 58 -4.25 -2.82 32.54
CA PHE A 58 -5.13 -2.09 33.45
C PHE A 58 -4.42 -2.02 34.80
N ASN A 59 -3.90 -0.84 35.16
CA ASN A 59 -2.92 -0.68 36.23
C ASN A 59 -1.71 -1.59 36.05
N THR A 60 -1.51 -2.57 36.94
CA THR A 60 -0.44 -3.59 36.86
C THR A 60 -0.91 -4.89 36.24
N ARG A 61 -2.22 -5.06 36.00
CA ARG A 61 -2.79 -6.28 35.43
C ARG A 61 -2.65 -6.26 33.92
N TYR A 62 -1.91 -7.22 33.39
CA TYR A 62 -1.83 -7.47 31.96
C TYR A 62 -3.14 -8.06 31.43
N ILE A 63 -3.68 -7.45 30.37
CA ILE A 63 -4.91 -7.90 29.71
C ILE A 63 -4.58 -8.75 28.48
N GLY A 64 -3.63 -8.30 27.66
CA GLY A 64 -3.25 -8.97 26.43
C GLY A 64 -3.16 -8.02 25.25
N GLY A 65 -3.27 -8.59 24.04
CA GLY A 65 -3.33 -7.84 22.78
C GLY A 65 -4.74 -7.38 22.42
N CYS A 66 -4.98 -7.12 21.13
CA CYS A 66 -6.25 -6.59 20.63
C CYS A 66 -7.44 -7.50 21.00
N ASP A 67 -7.44 -8.76 20.57
CA ASP A 67 -8.57 -9.68 20.77
C ASP A 67 -8.96 -9.84 22.25
N ALA A 68 -7.96 -10.04 23.12
CA ALA A 68 -8.19 -10.18 24.56
C ALA A 68 -8.75 -8.90 25.19
N THR A 69 -8.33 -7.74 24.69
CA THR A 69 -8.84 -6.46 25.16
C THR A 69 -10.27 -6.22 24.69
N LEU A 70 -10.58 -6.51 23.42
CA LEU A 70 -11.93 -6.38 22.87
C LEU A 70 -12.91 -7.31 23.58
N GLN A 71 -12.54 -8.57 23.79
CA GLN A 71 -13.34 -9.53 24.54
C GLN A 71 -13.66 -9.01 25.96
N LEU A 72 -12.67 -8.46 26.65
CA LEU A 72 -12.88 -7.90 27.99
C LEU A 72 -13.82 -6.68 27.97
N LEU A 73 -13.70 -5.81 26.96
CA LEU A 73 -14.58 -4.65 26.82
C LEU A 73 -16.02 -5.07 26.50
N ASP A 74 -16.21 -6.08 25.66
CA ASP A 74 -17.53 -6.65 25.38
C ASP A 74 -18.14 -7.28 26.64
N GLU A 75 -17.36 -8.02 27.44
CA GLU A 75 -17.81 -8.51 28.74
C GLU A 75 -18.22 -7.38 29.69
N TRP A 76 -17.56 -6.21 29.60
CA TRP A 76 -17.92 -5.04 30.40
C TRP A 76 -19.21 -4.37 29.93
N ASP A 77 -19.52 -4.41 28.63
CA ASP A 77 -20.78 -3.90 28.09
C ASP A 77 -21.97 -4.76 28.49
N HIS A 78 -21.78 -6.07 28.61
CA HIS A 78 -22.82 -7.04 28.99
C HIS A 78 -22.95 -7.22 30.52
N ASP A 79 -22.08 -6.61 31.32
CA ASP A 79 -22.12 -6.71 32.78
C ASP A 79 -23.17 -5.79 33.39
N THR A 80 -24.37 -6.33 33.63
CA THR A 80 -25.52 -5.62 34.20
C THR A 80 -25.30 -5.10 35.63
N ARG A 81 -24.23 -5.52 36.32
CA ARG A 81 -23.91 -5.06 37.68
C ARG A 81 -23.42 -3.62 37.73
N HIS A 82 -22.90 -3.09 36.62
CA HIS A 82 -22.46 -1.71 36.50
C HIS A 82 -23.21 -1.02 35.36
N ALA A 83 -23.96 0.04 35.66
CA ALA A 83 -24.81 0.73 34.68
C ALA A 83 -24.06 1.34 33.45
N SER A 84 -22.72 1.34 33.45
CA SER A 84 -21.92 1.64 32.25
C SER A 84 -20.45 1.18 32.40
N PRO A 85 -19.73 0.92 31.29
CA PRO A 85 -18.29 0.63 31.29
C PRO A 85 -17.45 1.70 32.00
N LEU A 86 -17.81 2.97 31.85
CA LEU A 86 -17.15 4.09 32.54
C LEU A 86 -17.30 4.02 34.07
N LYS A 87 -18.45 3.57 34.58
CA LYS A 87 -18.63 3.34 36.03
C LYS A 87 -17.76 2.18 36.50
N LYS A 88 -17.64 1.12 35.69
CA LYS A 88 -16.75 -0.01 35.98
C LYS A 88 -15.29 0.44 36.03
N TYR A 89 -14.82 1.25 35.06
CA TYR A 89 -13.51 1.90 35.08
C TYR A 89 -13.28 2.71 36.37
N LYS A 90 -14.21 3.60 36.73
CA LYS A 90 -14.08 4.40 37.95
C LYS A 90 -14.02 3.53 39.21
N SER A 91 -14.73 2.41 39.22
CA SER A 91 -14.79 1.52 40.38
C SER A 91 -13.58 0.56 40.49
N GLN A 92 -13.03 0.09 39.38
CA GLN A 92 -12.01 -0.97 39.34
C GLN A 92 -10.62 -0.48 38.94
N ILE A 93 -10.49 0.71 38.34
CA ILE A 93 -9.20 1.24 37.86
C ILE A 93 -8.89 2.55 38.56
N ALA A 94 -9.76 3.55 38.46
CA ALA A 94 -9.48 4.89 38.98
C ALA A 94 -9.30 4.94 40.51
N ARG A 95 -9.84 3.96 41.24
CA ARG A 95 -9.71 3.80 42.70
C ARG A 95 -8.33 3.33 43.16
N PHE A 96 -7.52 2.75 42.28
CA PHE A 96 -6.17 2.27 42.62
C PHE A 96 -5.13 3.38 42.37
N PRO A 97 -3.92 3.30 42.96
CA PRO A 97 -2.83 4.20 42.61
C PRO A 97 -2.30 3.92 41.20
N ASP A 98 -1.55 4.87 40.64
CA ASP A 98 -0.85 4.67 39.36
C ASP A 98 0.18 3.53 39.51
N PRO A 99 0.36 2.62 38.54
CA PRO A 99 1.31 1.53 38.64
C PRO A 99 2.72 2.03 38.97
N SER A 100 3.30 1.54 40.06
CA SER A 100 4.66 1.87 40.51
C SER A 100 5.76 1.06 39.79
N ASN A 101 5.38 0.20 38.83
CA ASN A 101 6.33 -0.61 38.07
C ASN A 101 7.10 0.30 37.09
N PRO A 102 8.45 0.37 37.16
CA PRO A 102 9.26 1.21 36.26
C PRO A 102 9.03 0.91 34.78
N HIS A 103 8.76 -0.35 34.42
CA HIS A 103 8.51 -0.77 33.04
C HIS A 103 7.14 -0.30 32.51
N LEU A 104 6.23 0.12 33.39
CA LEU A 104 4.94 0.73 33.04
C LEU A 104 4.95 2.26 33.19
N ALA A 105 6.10 2.86 33.51
CA ALA A 105 6.24 4.30 33.57
C ALA A 105 6.06 4.91 32.17
N LEU A 106 5.22 5.94 32.11
CA LEU A 106 5.10 6.75 30.90
C LEU A 106 6.45 7.46 30.68
N PRO A 107 6.87 7.65 29.42
CA PRO A 107 7.97 8.54 29.11
C PRO A 107 7.74 9.89 29.78
N GLU A 108 8.77 10.47 30.42
CA GLU A 108 8.68 11.83 30.92
C GLU A 108 8.38 12.74 29.73
N SER A 109 7.30 13.51 29.81
CA SER A 109 6.98 14.51 28.80
C SER A 109 8.15 15.49 28.75
N GLN A 110 9.04 15.36 27.78
CA GLN A 110 9.81 16.50 27.33
C GLN A 110 8.77 17.55 26.97
N SER A 111 8.79 18.66 27.73
CA SER A 111 8.00 19.85 27.44
C SER A 111 8.04 20.10 25.94
N MET A 112 6.87 20.28 25.36
CA MET A 112 6.64 20.74 24.00
C MET A 112 7.61 21.88 23.65
N GLU A 113 8.78 21.53 23.11
CA GLU A 113 9.19 22.19 21.90
C GLU A 113 8.34 21.54 20.82
N GLU A 114 7.57 22.37 20.11
CA GLU A 114 7.16 22.07 18.75
C GLU A 114 8.43 21.93 17.90
N THR A 115 9.24 20.90 18.16
CA THR A 115 10.11 20.34 17.16
C THR A 115 9.16 19.67 16.18
N SER A 116 8.73 20.50 15.24
CA SER A 116 8.70 20.17 13.82
C SER A 116 10.04 19.55 13.37
N SER A 117 10.46 18.47 14.03
CA SER A 117 11.51 17.57 13.60
C SER A 117 10.78 16.41 12.94
N SER A 118 10.46 16.54 11.66
CA SER A 118 11.32 15.93 10.65
C SER A 118 11.43 14.41 10.82
N GLU A 119 10.31 13.72 11.08
CA GLU A 119 10.08 12.35 10.57
C GLU A 119 10.21 12.28 9.02
N SER A 120 10.37 13.42 8.36
CA SER A 120 10.75 13.50 6.95
C SER A 120 12.19 13.07 6.65
N SER A 121 13.08 12.88 7.64
CA SER A 121 14.52 12.73 7.30
C SER A 121 14.93 11.36 6.75
N SER A 122 14.24 10.25 7.09
CA SER A 122 14.51 8.94 6.46
C SER A 122 13.61 8.65 5.25
N LEU A 123 12.36 9.16 5.26
CA LEU A 123 11.42 9.01 4.15
C LEU A 123 11.78 9.85 2.91
N ALA A 124 12.56 10.93 3.08
CA ALA A 124 12.95 11.83 2.00
C ALA A 124 14.16 11.35 1.16
N ALA A 125 14.77 10.20 1.48
CA ALA A 125 16.06 9.83 0.90
C ALA A 125 15.98 9.29 -0.55
N LEU A 126 14.80 8.94 -1.05
CA LEU A 126 14.60 8.55 -2.45
C LEU A 126 13.52 9.44 -3.07
N PRO A 127 13.88 10.42 -3.91
CA PRO A 127 12.95 10.94 -4.89
C PRO A 127 12.48 9.74 -5.72
N LEU A 128 11.21 9.37 -5.58
CA LEU A 128 10.55 8.53 -6.56
C LEU A 128 10.16 9.49 -7.68
N ASP A 129 11.12 9.85 -8.51
CA ASP A 129 10.81 10.65 -9.69
C ASP A 129 9.91 9.78 -10.56
N SER A 130 8.62 10.15 -10.63
CA SER A 130 7.68 9.44 -11.48
C SER A 130 8.23 9.48 -12.92
N PRO A 131 8.41 8.32 -13.56
CA PRO A 131 9.02 8.29 -14.88
C PRO A 131 8.18 9.14 -15.83
N SER A 132 8.86 9.89 -16.69
CA SER A 132 8.24 10.81 -17.63
C SER A 132 8.63 10.48 -19.05
N VAL A 133 7.70 10.68 -19.97
CA VAL A 133 7.86 10.42 -21.40
C VAL A 133 7.49 11.69 -22.16
N THR A 134 8.32 12.03 -23.15
CA THR A 134 8.06 13.14 -24.05
C THR A 134 7.65 12.59 -25.41
N LEU A 135 6.47 13.00 -25.89
CA LEU A 135 5.98 12.66 -27.21
C LEU A 135 6.16 13.86 -28.14
N GLU A 136 6.77 13.62 -29.29
CA GLU A 136 6.91 14.59 -30.38
C GLU A 136 5.66 14.54 -31.26
N LEU A 137 5.02 15.69 -31.46
CA LEU A 137 3.81 15.84 -32.27
C LEU A 137 4.16 16.37 -33.66
N SER A 138 3.25 16.16 -34.61
CA SER A 138 3.44 16.50 -36.02
C SER A 138 3.52 18.00 -36.29
N ASP A 139 3.01 18.84 -35.39
CA ASP A 139 3.14 20.30 -35.42
C ASP A 139 4.51 20.80 -34.94
N GLY A 140 5.44 19.89 -34.60
CA GLY A 140 6.76 20.20 -34.07
C GLY A 140 6.77 20.55 -32.58
N THR A 141 5.62 20.48 -31.90
CA THR A 141 5.55 20.62 -30.45
C THR A 141 5.88 19.29 -29.78
N ALA A 142 6.39 19.37 -28.54
CA ALA A 142 6.62 18.20 -27.71
C ALA A 142 5.76 18.30 -26.45
N ARG A 143 5.15 17.19 -26.04
CA ARG A 143 4.37 17.10 -24.80
C ARG A 143 5.00 16.07 -23.87
N THR A 144 5.31 16.49 -22.65
CA THR A 144 5.85 15.62 -21.60
C THR A 144 4.75 15.21 -20.65
N TYR A 145 4.69 13.92 -20.36
CA TYR A 145 3.72 13.30 -19.48
C TYR A 145 4.46 12.52 -18.40
N THR A 146 3.90 12.40 -17.20
CA THR A 146 4.26 11.27 -16.35
C THR A 146 3.68 10.00 -16.97
N VAL A 147 4.38 8.87 -16.86
CA VAL A 147 3.93 7.60 -17.44
C VAL A 147 2.55 7.20 -16.92
N SER A 148 2.30 7.40 -15.63
CA SER A 148 1.02 7.08 -15.01
C SER A 148 -0.13 7.94 -15.53
N ASP A 149 0.09 9.25 -15.71
CA ASP A 149 -0.93 10.13 -16.32
C ASP A 149 -1.22 9.72 -17.75
N LEU A 150 -0.17 9.44 -18.53
CA LEU A 150 -0.32 9.02 -19.92
C LEU A 150 -1.07 7.70 -20.03
N ILE A 151 -0.82 6.74 -19.13
CA ILE A 151 -1.53 5.46 -19.11
C ILE A 151 -3.00 5.65 -18.70
N GLU A 152 -3.29 6.46 -17.68
CA GLU A 152 -4.68 6.77 -17.29
C GLU A 152 -5.43 7.42 -18.47
N GLU A 153 -4.82 8.42 -19.10
CA GLU A 153 -5.37 9.12 -20.27
C GLU A 153 -5.60 8.17 -21.46
N LEU A 154 -4.59 7.37 -21.84
CA LEU A 154 -4.73 6.40 -22.93
C LEU A 154 -5.73 5.29 -22.62
N SER A 155 -5.93 4.94 -21.35
CA SER A 155 -6.92 3.93 -20.96
C SER A 155 -8.36 4.41 -21.20
N GLU A 156 -8.60 5.72 -21.14
CA GLU A 156 -9.89 6.34 -21.44
C GLU A 156 -10.07 6.60 -22.95
N VAL A 157 -8.97 6.94 -23.63
CA VAL A 157 -8.97 7.29 -25.06
C VAL A 157 -9.07 6.07 -25.97
N LEU A 158 -8.30 5.01 -25.67
CA LEU A 158 -8.22 3.83 -26.53
C LEU A 158 -9.48 2.96 -26.35
N PRO A 159 -10.08 2.45 -27.44
CA PRO A 159 -11.22 1.53 -27.36
C PRO A 159 -10.77 0.12 -26.95
N LEU A 160 -10.28 -0.02 -25.72
CA LEU A 160 -9.79 -1.27 -25.16
C LEU A 160 -10.97 -2.22 -24.89
N GLY A 161 -10.84 -3.45 -25.37
CA GLY A 161 -11.86 -4.48 -25.20
C GLY A 161 -11.28 -5.88 -25.13
N THR A 162 -12.14 -6.89 -25.33
CA THR A 162 -11.67 -8.26 -25.54
C THR A 162 -11.69 -8.54 -27.03
N LEU A 163 -10.51 -8.80 -27.58
CA LEU A 163 -10.32 -9.22 -28.98
C LEU A 163 -10.03 -10.71 -29.02
N SER A 164 -10.48 -11.39 -30.07
CA SER A 164 -10.25 -12.82 -30.26
C SER A 164 -9.50 -13.05 -31.55
N TYR A 165 -8.47 -13.90 -31.49
CA TYR A 165 -7.80 -14.43 -32.67
C TYR A 165 -7.64 -15.94 -32.52
N HIS A 166 -8.15 -16.68 -33.49
CA HIS A 166 -8.40 -18.13 -33.40
C HIS A 166 -9.18 -18.50 -32.13
N LEU A 167 -8.60 -19.33 -31.27
CA LEU A 167 -9.19 -19.81 -30.01
C LEU A 167 -8.68 -19.04 -28.78
N THR A 168 -7.93 -17.95 -29.00
CA THR A 168 -7.31 -17.16 -27.94
C THR A 168 -8.02 -15.82 -27.79
N SER A 169 -8.38 -15.46 -26.56
CA SER A 169 -8.96 -14.15 -26.22
C SER A 169 -7.93 -13.26 -25.53
N TYR A 170 -7.79 -12.03 -26.03
CA TYR A 170 -6.91 -11.00 -25.54
C TYR A 170 -7.75 -9.89 -24.90
N LYS A 171 -7.75 -9.84 -23.56
CA LYS A 171 -8.45 -8.80 -22.79
C LYS A 171 -7.66 -7.49 -22.80
N ASN A 172 -8.34 -6.37 -22.57
CA ASN A 172 -7.74 -5.03 -22.53
C ASN A 172 -6.88 -4.75 -23.78
N SER A 173 -7.39 -5.12 -24.94
CA SER A 173 -6.66 -5.06 -26.21
C SER A 173 -7.42 -4.24 -27.24
N VAL A 174 -6.67 -3.66 -28.18
CA VAL A 174 -7.16 -2.81 -29.27
C VAL A 174 -6.45 -3.16 -30.57
N THR A 175 -7.10 -3.04 -31.73
CA THR A 175 -6.43 -3.22 -33.02
C THR A 175 -5.60 -1.99 -33.36
N GLY A 176 -4.52 -2.15 -34.13
CA GLY A 176 -3.71 -1.01 -34.59
C GLY A 176 -4.54 0.07 -35.27
N THR A 177 -5.46 -0.32 -36.17
CA THR A 177 -6.34 0.62 -36.87
C THR A 177 -7.29 1.39 -35.95
N ALA A 178 -7.85 0.73 -34.93
CA ALA A 178 -8.72 1.39 -33.96
C ALA A 178 -7.92 2.31 -33.02
N ALA A 179 -6.72 1.89 -32.62
CA ALA A 179 -5.81 2.71 -31.82
C ALA A 179 -5.40 3.97 -32.58
N VAL A 180 -4.97 3.86 -33.84
CA VAL A 180 -4.63 5.01 -34.69
C VAL A 180 -5.80 5.97 -34.82
N ALA A 181 -7.02 5.47 -35.07
CA ALA A 181 -8.20 6.34 -35.15
C ALA A 181 -8.48 7.10 -33.82
N ALA A 182 -8.25 6.47 -32.67
CA ALA A 182 -8.40 7.10 -31.37
C ALA A 182 -7.29 8.13 -31.10
N LEU A 183 -6.04 7.79 -31.42
CA LEU A 183 -4.88 8.67 -31.28
C LEU A 183 -5.03 9.93 -32.15
N MET A 184 -5.49 9.79 -33.40
CA MET A 184 -5.76 10.93 -34.29
C MET A 184 -6.71 11.93 -33.62
N LYS A 185 -7.82 11.44 -33.05
CA LYS A 185 -8.81 12.31 -32.40
C LYS A 185 -8.23 12.99 -31.16
N HIS A 186 -7.47 12.25 -30.36
CA HIS A 186 -6.95 12.73 -29.09
C HIS A 186 -5.81 13.75 -29.27
N PHE A 187 -4.82 13.40 -30.10
CA PHE A 187 -3.68 14.26 -30.41
C PHE A 187 -3.94 15.27 -31.54
N GLN A 188 -5.13 15.24 -32.14
CA GLN A 188 -5.56 16.17 -33.21
C GLN A 188 -4.64 16.14 -34.44
N THR A 189 -4.17 14.95 -34.82
CA THR A 189 -3.31 14.77 -36.00
C THR A 189 -4.11 14.86 -37.30
N GLU A 190 -3.48 15.34 -38.37
CA GLU A 190 -4.15 15.53 -39.67
C GLU A 190 -4.23 14.21 -40.46
N THR A 191 -3.20 13.38 -40.32
CA THR A 191 -3.07 12.12 -41.06
C THR A 191 -3.01 10.90 -40.13
N ARG A 192 -3.31 9.72 -40.71
CA ARG A 192 -3.16 8.43 -40.02
C ARG A 192 -1.71 8.08 -39.76
N GLU A 193 -0.81 8.53 -40.65
CA GLU A 193 0.64 8.31 -40.54
C GLU A 193 1.21 9.02 -39.31
N GLU A 194 0.84 10.28 -39.07
CA GLU A 194 1.22 11.02 -37.86
C GLU A 194 0.75 10.32 -36.57
N ALA A 195 -0.49 9.84 -36.54
CA ALA A 195 -1.00 9.10 -35.38
C ALA A 195 -0.34 7.72 -35.22
N GLU A 196 0.05 7.07 -36.32
CA GLU A 196 0.84 5.85 -36.27
C GLU A 196 2.23 6.12 -35.68
N ASP A 197 2.86 7.24 -36.03
CA ASP A 197 4.16 7.63 -35.48
C ASP A 197 4.11 7.92 -33.98
N ILE A 198 3.04 8.56 -33.49
CA ILE A 198 2.78 8.67 -32.04
C ILE A 198 2.65 7.27 -31.43
N GLY A 199 1.91 6.36 -32.05
CA GLY A 199 1.79 4.97 -31.59
C GLY A 199 3.13 4.22 -31.56
N LYS A 200 4.03 4.49 -32.51
CA LYS A 200 5.40 3.96 -32.52
C LYS A 200 6.23 4.54 -31.38
N GLN A 201 6.15 5.84 -31.10
CA GLN A 201 6.81 6.47 -29.95
C GLN A 201 6.32 5.84 -28.63
N LEU A 202 5.00 5.70 -28.46
CA LEU A 202 4.42 5.01 -27.31
C LEU A 202 4.96 3.57 -27.17
N GLY A 203 5.18 2.89 -28.29
CA GLY A 203 5.80 1.56 -28.29
C GLY A 203 7.28 1.56 -27.90
N GLN A 204 8.04 2.56 -28.36
CA GLN A 204 9.46 2.73 -27.99
C GLN A 204 9.62 3.03 -26.49
N HIS A 205 8.69 3.78 -25.91
CA HIS A 205 8.66 4.08 -24.47
C HIS A 205 8.00 2.99 -23.62
N ASN A 206 7.72 1.81 -24.20
CA ASN A 206 7.07 0.70 -23.51
C ASN A 206 5.71 1.06 -22.87
N ILE A 207 4.97 2.00 -23.43
CA ILE A 207 3.63 2.39 -22.96
C ILE A 207 2.57 1.48 -23.58
N ILE A 208 2.75 1.12 -24.85
CA ILE A 208 1.87 0.22 -25.59
C ILE A 208 2.70 -0.86 -26.30
N HIS A 209 2.26 -2.11 -26.27
CA HIS A 209 3.00 -3.21 -26.90
C HIS A 209 2.06 -4.15 -27.65
N HIS A 210 2.59 -4.87 -28.64
CA HIS A 210 1.86 -5.96 -29.30
C HIS A 210 1.59 -7.08 -28.30
N VAL A 211 0.40 -7.68 -28.33
CA VAL A 211 -0.01 -8.69 -27.35
C VAL A 211 0.87 -9.96 -27.34
N CYS A 212 1.61 -10.21 -28.42
CA CYS A 212 2.58 -11.31 -28.53
C CYS A 212 4.04 -10.81 -28.64
N PHE A 213 4.30 -9.50 -28.54
CA PHE A 213 5.64 -8.89 -28.67
C PHE A 213 6.37 -9.11 -30.01
N GLU A 214 5.71 -9.66 -31.02
CA GLU A 214 6.30 -9.92 -32.34
C GLU A 214 6.34 -8.73 -33.31
N HIS A 215 5.55 -7.69 -33.05
CA HIS A 215 5.33 -6.60 -34.01
C HIS A 215 5.47 -5.23 -33.36
N ARG A 216 6.08 -4.31 -34.10
CA ARG A 216 6.06 -2.88 -33.78
C ARG A 216 4.67 -2.31 -34.05
N PHE A 217 4.36 -1.17 -33.44
CA PHE A 217 3.09 -0.49 -33.66
C PHE A 217 2.90 -0.13 -35.13
N GLN A 218 1.72 -0.47 -35.66
CA GLN A 218 1.35 -0.29 -37.06
C GLN A 218 -0.16 -0.12 -37.19
N ASP A 219 -0.59 0.73 -38.13
CA ASP A 219 -1.99 0.86 -38.52
C ASP A 219 -2.49 -0.39 -39.27
N THR A 220 -2.95 -1.38 -38.52
CA THR A 220 -3.53 -2.59 -39.10
C THR A 220 -4.62 -3.19 -38.22
N LYS A 221 -5.56 -3.88 -38.85
CA LYS A 221 -6.60 -4.66 -38.16
C LYS A 221 -6.07 -6.01 -37.67
N ALA A 222 -4.94 -6.48 -38.22
CA ALA A 222 -4.39 -7.81 -37.95
C ALA A 222 -3.70 -7.91 -36.59
N TYR A 223 -3.12 -6.80 -36.10
CA TYR A 223 -2.31 -6.79 -34.88
C TYR A 223 -3.08 -6.18 -33.73
N PHE A 224 -2.95 -6.82 -32.56
CA PHE A 224 -3.57 -6.38 -31.34
C PHE A 224 -2.52 -5.81 -30.41
N TYR A 225 -2.85 -4.69 -29.78
CA TYR A 225 -1.99 -3.96 -28.87
C TYR A 225 -2.66 -3.82 -27.52
N ARG A 226 -1.85 -3.51 -26.52
CA ARG A 226 -2.27 -3.30 -25.15
C ARG A 226 -1.34 -2.34 -24.43
N LEU A 227 -1.90 -1.56 -23.50
CA LEU A 227 -1.10 -0.74 -22.57
C LEU A 227 -0.28 -1.60 -21.60
N GLN A 228 0.94 -1.19 -21.30
CA GLN A 228 1.86 -1.89 -20.41
C GLN A 228 1.23 -2.22 -19.04
N ALA A 229 0.49 -1.27 -18.46
CA ALA A 229 -0.28 -1.45 -17.22
C ALA A 229 -1.28 -2.62 -17.25
N HIS A 230 -1.72 -3.07 -18.43
CA HIS A 230 -2.69 -4.14 -18.60
C HIS A 230 -2.06 -5.51 -18.93
N GLN A 231 -0.74 -5.66 -18.76
CA GLN A 231 -0.01 -6.93 -18.91
C GLN A 231 -0.73 -8.15 -18.31
N THR A 232 -0.58 -9.30 -18.96
CA THR A 232 -1.23 -10.57 -18.58
C THR A 232 -0.25 -11.73 -18.72
N PRO A 233 -0.40 -12.81 -17.93
CA PRO A 233 -1.32 -12.98 -16.80
C PRO A 233 -0.81 -12.35 -15.50
N HIS A 234 -1.73 -11.72 -14.76
CA HIS A 234 -1.60 -11.40 -13.32
C HIS A 234 -0.34 -10.64 -12.85
N ILE A 235 0.28 -9.81 -13.70
CA ILE A 235 1.42 -8.98 -13.28
C ILE A 235 0.90 -7.78 -12.48
N LEU A 236 1.41 -7.60 -11.27
CA LEU A 236 0.93 -6.59 -10.33
C LEU A 236 1.68 -5.26 -10.46
N ASN A 237 2.95 -5.31 -10.84
CA ASN A 237 3.88 -4.20 -10.99
C ASN A 237 4.15 -3.87 -12.48
N SER A 238 3.11 -3.88 -13.31
CA SER A 238 3.20 -3.65 -14.75
C SER A 238 2.90 -2.22 -15.17
N LEU A 239 2.73 -1.26 -14.26
CA LEU A 239 2.38 0.11 -14.63
C LEU A 239 3.39 0.68 -15.63
N TYR A 240 4.68 0.47 -15.38
CA TYR A 240 5.74 0.76 -16.34
C TYR A 240 6.90 -0.24 -16.21
N LEU A 241 7.80 -0.21 -17.19
CA LEU A 241 9.08 -0.91 -17.13
C LEU A 241 10.16 0.06 -16.70
N VAL A 242 10.98 -0.33 -15.74
CA VAL A 242 12.19 0.42 -15.37
C VAL A 242 13.19 0.33 -16.53
N SER A 243 13.85 1.44 -16.85
CA SER A 243 14.85 1.45 -17.92
C SER A 243 16.11 0.66 -17.53
N ASP A 244 16.82 0.11 -18.50
CA ASP A 244 18.07 -0.64 -18.25
C ASP A 244 19.13 0.25 -17.55
N GLU A 245 19.12 1.55 -17.81
CA GLU A 245 20.03 2.52 -17.16
C GLU A 245 19.74 2.71 -15.67
N GLU A 246 18.49 2.47 -15.26
CA GLU A 246 18.01 2.59 -13.89
C GLU A 246 17.96 1.25 -13.16
N MET A 247 18.10 0.12 -13.87
CA MET A 247 18.38 -1.18 -13.26
C MET A 247 19.76 -1.13 -12.57
N HIS A 248 20.02 -1.99 -11.59
CA HIS A 248 21.23 -2.00 -10.73
C HIS A 248 21.12 -1.16 -9.45
N TRP A 249 19.97 -1.22 -8.77
CA TRP A 249 19.86 -0.68 -7.42
C TRP A 249 20.61 -1.54 -6.42
N ASP A 250 21.42 -0.89 -5.59
CA ASP A 250 22.10 -1.54 -4.49
C ASP A 250 21.14 -1.94 -3.35
N ASN A 251 21.64 -2.75 -2.41
CA ASN A 251 20.84 -3.22 -1.28
C ASN A 251 20.29 -2.06 -0.43
N ALA A 252 21.03 -0.97 -0.28
CA ALA A 252 20.61 0.18 0.54
C ALA A 252 19.38 0.88 -0.08
N ARG A 253 19.38 1.09 -1.40
CA ARG A 253 18.23 1.62 -2.13
C ARG A 253 17.05 0.66 -2.10
N ALA A 254 17.30 -0.64 -2.22
CA ALA A 254 16.26 -1.67 -2.13
C ALA A 254 15.58 -1.65 -0.74
N GLU A 255 16.36 -1.59 0.34
CA GLU A 255 15.84 -1.47 1.71
C GLU A 255 15.01 -0.21 1.91
N ALA A 256 15.50 0.94 1.47
CA ALA A 256 14.76 2.21 1.54
C ALA A 256 13.44 2.18 0.74
N LEU A 257 13.41 1.51 -0.42
CA LEU A 257 12.18 1.30 -1.19
C LEU A 257 11.17 0.47 -0.40
N VAL A 258 11.60 -0.63 0.23
CA VAL A 258 10.72 -1.45 1.07
C VAL A 258 10.13 -0.64 2.21
N GLU A 259 10.95 0.09 2.97
CA GLU A 259 10.47 0.92 4.08
C GLU A 259 9.43 1.94 3.61
N ARG A 260 9.66 2.61 2.49
CA ARG A 260 8.70 3.56 1.91
C ARG A 260 7.39 2.88 1.51
N LEU A 261 7.46 1.74 0.84
CA LEU A 261 6.28 1.00 0.40
C LEU A 261 5.47 0.46 1.60
N GLU A 262 6.13 0.00 2.66
CA GLU A 262 5.46 -0.42 3.90
C GLU A 262 4.72 0.74 4.56
N VAL A 263 5.30 1.94 4.57
CA VAL A 263 4.63 3.15 5.06
C VAL A 263 3.42 3.51 4.20
N LEU A 264 3.53 3.44 2.87
CA LEU A 264 2.40 3.68 1.95
C LEU A 264 1.28 2.66 2.15
N VAL A 265 1.61 1.37 2.23
CA VAL A 265 0.64 0.31 2.53
C VAL A 265 -0.02 0.57 3.88
N GLY A 266 0.73 0.89 4.92
CA GLY A 266 0.18 1.17 6.24
C GLY A 266 -0.74 2.39 6.25
N ARG A 267 -0.42 3.44 5.49
CA ARG A 267 -1.31 4.62 5.29
C ARG A 267 -2.61 4.20 4.60
N LEU A 268 -2.51 3.45 3.51
CA LEU A 268 -3.66 2.98 2.74
C LEU A 268 -4.56 2.05 3.56
N GLU A 269 -3.97 1.14 4.34
CA GLU A 269 -4.72 0.26 5.24
C GLU A 269 -5.49 1.03 6.31
N ARG A 270 -4.94 2.14 6.83
CA ARG A 270 -5.66 3.01 7.79
C ARG A 270 -6.84 3.71 7.15
N GLU A 271 -6.67 4.27 5.96
CA GLU A 271 -7.77 4.90 5.21
C GLU A 271 -8.89 3.91 4.89
N CYS A 272 -8.53 2.65 4.69
CA CYS A 272 -9.48 1.58 4.38
C CYS A 272 -10.03 0.86 5.61
N TYR A 273 -9.58 1.23 6.81
CA TYR A 273 -9.95 0.54 8.03
C TYR A 273 -11.39 0.88 8.43
N ALA A 274 -12.22 -0.15 8.56
CA ALA A 274 -13.58 -0.03 9.08
C ALA A 274 -13.57 -0.36 10.58
N LEU A 275 -14.21 0.49 11.37
CA LEU A 275 -14.42 0.28 12.81
C LEU A 275 -15.73 -0.45 13.12
N GLU A 276 -16.62 -0.55 12.13
CA GLU A 276 -17.89 -1.26 12.21
C GLU A 276 -17.69 -2.77 11.92
N ASP A 277 -18.63 -3.62 12.36
CA ASP A 277 -18.66 -5.07 12.11
C ASP A 277 -17.42 -5.88 12.53
N GLY A 278 -16.87 -5.63 13.72
CA GLY A 278 -15.76 -6.41 14.28
C GLY A 278 -14.36 -5.94 13.83
N GLY A 279 -14.30 -4.89 13.02
CA GLY A 279 -13.05 -4.28 12.57
C GLY A 279 -12.41 -5.00 11.37
N GLY A 280 -11.68 -4.25 10.54
CA GLY A 280 -10.93 -4.84 9.44
C GLY A 280 -10.65 -3.87 8.29
N ILE A 281 -9.75 -4.26 7.39
CA ILE A 281 -9.40 -3.46 6.21
C ILE A 281 -10.37 -3.78 5.08
N ARG A 282 -11.08 -2.77 4.58
CA ARG A 282 -11.88 -2.87 3.36
C ARG A 282 -10.98 -2.70 2.14
N TYR A 283 -10.24 -3.73 1.77
CA TYR A 283 -9.28 -3.68 0.67
C TYR A 283 -9.86 -3.16 -0.66
N SER A 284 -11.14 -3.41 -0.95
CA SER A 284 -11.79 -2.86 -2.16
C SER A 284 -11.87 -1.33 -2.20
N GLU A 285 -11.74 -0.65 -1.05
CA GLU A 285 -11.76 0.80 -0.96
C GLU A 285 -10.39 1.43 -1.26
N GLY A 286 -9.30 0.65 -1.23
CA GLY A 286 -7.95 1.19 -1.41
C GLY A 286 -7.73 1.82 -2.79
N ILE A 287 -8.27 1.23 -3.85
CA ILE A 287 -8.18 1.79 -5.21
C ILE A 287 -8.88 3.15 -5.30
N LYS A 288 -9.88 3.42 -4.44
CA LYS A 288 -10.57 4.73 -4.41
C LYS A 288 -9.68 5.84 -3.85
N GLN A 289 -8.65 5.50 -3.08
CA GLN A 289 -7.63 6.43 -2.59
C GLN A 289 -6.61 6.72 -3.70
N LYS A 290 -7.06 7.40 -4.77
CA LYS A 290 -6.32 7.55 -6.03
C LYS A 290 -4.86 7.98 -5.85
N SER A 291 -4.59 9.01 -5.03
CA SER A 291 -3.24 9.54 -4.85
C SER A 291 -2.29 8.55 -4.17
N LEU A 292 -2.72 7.97 -3.04
CA LEU A 292 -1.93 6.99 -2.28
C LEU A 292 -1.72 5.70 -3.08
N PHE A 293 -2.77 5.23 -3.75
CA PHE A 293 -2.71 3.99 -4.50
C PHE A 293 -1.82 4.13 -5.73
N ARG A 294 -1.86 5.27 -6.42
CA ARG A 294 -0.96 5.57 -7.54
C ARG A 294 0.51 5.61 -7.10
N GLU A 295 0.83 6.30 -6.01
CA GLU A 295 2.20 6.33 -5.47
C GLU A 295 2.69 4.91 -5.13
N LEU A 296 1.80 4.07 -4.60
CA LEU A 296 2.09 2.67 -4.31
C LEU A 296 2.31 1.85 -5.60
N GLU A 297 1.48 2.02 -6.63
CA GLU A 297 1.61 1.32 -7.92
C GLU A 297 2.87 1.71 -8.69
N GLU A 298 3.27 2.98 -8.64
CA GLU A 298 4.52 3.45 -9.21
C GLU A 298 5.70 2.83 -8.46
N GLY A 299 5.69 2.90 -7.13
CA GLY A 299 6.79 2.40 -6.31
C GLY A 299 7.07 0.90 -6.46
N ILE A 300 6.04 0.06 -6.65
CA ILE A 300 6.25 -1.39 -6.82
C ILE A 300 6.86 -1.76 -8.17
N CYS A 301 6.78 -0.89 -9.18
CA CYS A 301 7.45 -1.11 -10.46
C CYS A 301 8.97 -1.06 -10.28
N LEU A 302 9.47 -0.31 -9.29
CA LEU A 302 10.89 -0.17 -8.99
C LEU A 302 11.52 -1.42 -8.39
N PHE A 303 10.72 -2.40 -7.95
CA PHE A 303 11.26 -3.73 -7.64
C PHE A 303 11.94 -4.38 -8.85
N GLN A 304 11.61 -3.97 -10.08
CA GLN A 304 12.30 -4.42 -11.29
C GLN A 304 13.76 -3.94 -11.36
N ALA A 305 14.12 -2.87 -10.63
CA ALA A 305 15.45 -2.27 -10.64
C ALA A 305 16.47 -2.97 -9.72
N VAL A 306 15.97 -3.80 -8.79
CA VAL A 306 16.78 -4.38 -7.71
C VAL A 306 17.54 -5.61 -8.18
N GLU A 307 18.85 -5.61 -8.00
CA GLU A 307 19.73 -6.72 -8.35
C GLU A 307 19.86 -7.71 -7.19
N PHE A 308 19.44 -8.96 -7.40
CA PHE A 308 19.46 -9.98 -6.35
C PHE A 308 20.72 -10.87 -6.39
N ASP A 309 21.48 -10.86 -7.48
CA ASP A 309 22.66 -11.72 -7.67
C ASP A 309 23.79 -11.41 -6.68
N THR A 310 23.82 -10.19 -6.13
CA THR A 310 24.83 -9.73 -5.18
C THR A 310 24.42 -9.92 -3.72
N MET A 311 23.17 -10.31 -3.45
CA MET A 311 22.64 -10.47 -2.09
C MET A 311 23.11 -11.77 -1.43
N LYS A 312 23.46 -11.71 -0.13
CA LYS A 312 23.75 -12.93 0.64
C LYS A 312 22.45 -13.73 0.87
N PRO A 313 22.53 -15.05 1.15
CA PRO A 313 21.33 -15.90 1.31
C PRO A 313 20.29 -15.39 2.34
N LYS A 314 20.74 -14.80 3.46
CA LYS A 314 19.83 -14.24 4.46
C LYS A 314 19.19 -12.92 4.02
N GLU A 315 19.95 -12.09 3.31
CA GLU A 315 19.49 -10.81 2.76
C GLU A 315 18.45 -11.07 1.67
N LEU A 316 18.73 -12.02 0.76
CA LEU A 316 17.79 -12.44 -0.28
C LEU A 316 16.47 -13.01 0.30
N LEU A 317 16.56 -13.80 1.39
CA LEU A 317 15.37 -14.31 2.07
C LEU A 317 14.53 -13.17 2.67
N ALA A 318 15.17 -12.21 3.35
CA ALA A 318 14.49 -11.05 3.92
C ALA A 318 13.85 -10.19 2.82
N TRP A 319 14.58 -9.94 1.73
CA TRP A 319 14.08 -9.25 0.55
C TRP A 319 12.83 -9.93 -0.03
N GLY A 320 12.91 -11.24 -0.28
CA GLY A 320 11.79 -12.01 -0.83
C GLY A 320 10.55 -12.00 0.07
N LEU A 321 10.73 -12.06 1.40
CA LEU A 321 9.63 -11.95 2.36
C LEU A 321 8.97 -10.57 2.33
N ASN A 322 9.76 -9.50 2.25
CA ASN A 322 9.26 -8.13 2.20
C ASN A 322 8.47 -7.87 0.90
N VAL A 323 9.04 -8.25 -0.25
CA VAL A 323 8.36 -8.15 -1.55
C VAL A 323 7.07 -8.97 -1.54
N TYR A 324 7.10 -10.22 -1.04
CA TYR A 324 5.89 -11.03 -0.94
C TYR A 324 4.79 -10.36 -0.10
N ASN A 325 5.14 -9.84 1.08
CA ASN A 325 4.18 -9.18 1.97
C ASN A 325 3.55 -7.94 1.31
N ILE A 326 4.36 -7.09 0.68
CA ILE A 326 3.88 -5.88 -0.02
C ILE A 326 2.98 -6.26 -1.20
N MET A 327 3.46 -7.18 -2.06
CA MET A 327 2.74 -7.58 -3.28
C MET A 327 1.42 -8.29 -2.95
N LEU A 328 1.37 -9.08 -1.88
CA LEU A 328 0.14 -9.69 -1.39
C LEU A 328 -0.90 -8.63 -1.01
N LYS A 329 -0.49 -7.56 -0.31
CA LYS A 329 -1.38 -6.46 0.07
C LYS A 329 -1.92 -5.73 -1.16
N ILE A 330 -1.07 -5.46 -2.14
CA ILE A 330 -1.48 -4.82 -3.39
C ILE A 330 -2.45 -5.71 -4.17
N ALA A 331 -2.20 -7.01 -4.23
CA ALA A 331 -3.14 -7.96 -4.83
C ALA A 331 -4.52 -7.90 -4.15
N LEU A 332 -4.54 -7.83 -2.81
CA LEU A 332 -5.78 -7.67 -2.04
C LEU A 332 -6.47 -6.33 -2.35
N PHE A 333 -5.74 -5.24 -2.45
CA PHE A 333 -6.31 -3.95 -2.87
C PHE A 333 -6.88 -4.01 -4.30
N LYS A 334 -6.15 -4.58 -5.26
CA LYS A 334 -6.56 -4.68 -6.68
C LYS A 334 -7.74 -5.62 -6.92
N ARG A 335 -7.85 -6.71 -6.16
CA ARG A 335 -8.82 -7.80 -6.44
C ARG A 335 -9.83 -8.05 -5.32
N GLY A 336 -9.63 -7.45 -4.16
CA GLY A 336 -10.37 -7.77 -2.95
C GLY A 336 -9.98 -9.12 -2.34
N ILE A 337 -10.55 -9.43 -1.17
CA ILE A 337 -10.36 -10.72 -0.51
C ILE A 337 -11.16 -11.78 -1.28
N PRO A 338 -10.54 -12.88 -1.75
CA PRO A 338 -11.25 -13.94 -2.43
C PRO A 338 -12.23 -14.64 -1.47
N LYS A 339 -13.54 -14.59 -1.79
CA LYS A 339 -14.62 -15.11 -0.94
C LYS A 339 -14.83 -16.63 -1.04
N LYS A 340 -14.27 -17.29 -2.05
CA LYS A 340 -14.44 -18.73 -2.33
C LYS A 340 -13.08 -19.39 -2.46
N GLU A 341 -12.99 -20.64 -1.98
CA GLU A 341 -11.77 -21.46 -2.04
C GLU A 341 -11.25 -21.65 -3.48
N SER A 342 -12.16 -21.82 -4.46
CA SER A 342 -11.81 -21.88 -5.89
C SER A 342 -11.21 -20.58 -6.43
N THR A 343 -11.58 -19.43 -5.85
CA THR A 343 -11.05 -18.12 -6.22
C THR A 343 -9.74 -17.82 -5.48
N GLN A 344 -9.53 -18.39 -4.28
CA GLN A 344 -8.27 -18.31 -3.54
C GLN A 344 -7.13 -19.03 -4.29
N GLN A 345 -7.40 -20.21 -4.87
CA GLN A 345 -6.42 -20.93 -5.69
C GLN A 345 -6.04 -20.18 -6.98
N ILE A 346 -6.92 -19.33 -7.51
CA ILE A 346 -6.65 -18.48 -8.68
C ILE A 346 -5.94 -17.18 -8.25
N PHE A 347 -6.12 -16.72 -7.02
CA PHE A 347 -5.45 -15.54 -6.48
C PHE A 347 -3.98 -15.79 -6.12
N LEU A 348 -3.64 -17.05 -5.79
CA LEU A 348 -2.28 -17.50 -5.43
C LEU A 348 -1.50 -18.12 -6.60
N ARG A 349 -2.10 -18.22 -7.79
CA ARG A 349 -1.50 -18.70 -9.04
C ARG A 349 -1.39 -17.54 -10.01
#